data_AF-A0A1H1P4H7-F1
#
_entry.id   AF-A0A1H1P4H7-F1
#
_cell.length_a   1.000
_cell.length_b   1.000
_cell.length_c   1.000
_cell.angle_alpha   90.00
_cell.angle_beta   90.00
_cell.angle_gamma   90.00
#
_symmetry.space_group_name_H-M   'P 1'
#
loop_
_entity.id
_entity.type
_entity.pdbx_description
1 polymer ?
#
loop_
_entity_poly.entity_id
_entity_poly.type
_entity_poly.pdbx_seq_one_letter_code
_entity_poly.pdbx_strand_id
1 'polypeptide(L)'
;MTSPHVDHDPGLAGVPVIRVRTEIQRLRRLARSDDEQDGIELFAALCDYLDELSGPAGFDRLLSPPERETMAAAITRARVQSDSGPDPVVRLDQPINAAVSVADGRGLARRLSRSGDWQAGLGVSLMALYDYLDDLHGGRDRFTVLLNSQERRLVAAERRAVPTIDRSP
;
A
#
# COMPACT_ATOMS: atom_id res chain seq x y z
N MET A 1 -15.49 -2.95 45.73
CA MET A 1 -15.99 -3.65 44.53
C MET A 1 -15.81 -2.71 43.37
N THR A 2 -14.69 -2.80 42.68
CA THR A 2 -14.28 -1.88 41.62
C THR A 2 -14.44 -2.61 40.29
N SER A 3 -15.42 -2.20 39.49
CA SER A 3 -15.60 -2.68 38.13
C SER A 3 -14.41 -2.22 37.27
N PRO A 4 -13.77 -3.08 36.48
CA PRO A 4 -12.81 -2.63 35.48
C PRO A 4 -13.57 -1.94 34.35
N HIS A 5 -13.33 -0.63 34.22
CA HIS A 5 -13.66 0.15 33.04
C HIS A 5 -12.80 -0.39 31.90
N VAL A 6 -13.41 -1.18 31.01
CA VAL A 6 -12.78 -1.56 29.75
C VAL A 6 -12.85 -0.33 28.87
N ASP A 7 -11.78 0.46 28.87
CA ASP A 7 -11.56 1.49 27.86
C ASP A 7 -11.57 0.80 26.50
N HIS A 8 -12.60 1.10 25.71
CA HIS A 8 -12.61 0.85 24.28
C HIS A 8 -11.49 1.66 23.66
N ASP A 9 -10.43 0.97 23.22
CA ASP A 9 -9.37 1.54 22.41
C ASP A 9 -9.97 2.06 21.09
N PRO A 10 -10.00 3.38 20.86
CA PRO A 10 -10.71 3.96 19.73
C PRO A 10 -9.87 3.81 18.47
N GLY A 11 -10.01 2.67 17.81
CA GLY A 11 -9.89 2.57 16.36
C GLY A 11 -8.49 2.69 15.77
N LEU A 12 -8.24 1.84 14.78
CA LEU A 12 -7.13 1.89 13.82
C LEU A 12 -7.16 3.16 12.92
N ALA A 13 -7.72 4.27 13.40
CA ALA A 13 -7.71 5.55 12.72
C ALA A 13 -6.34 6.21 12.91
N GLY A 14 -5.42 5.90 11.99
CA GLY A 14 -4.19 6.67 11.82
C GLY A 14 -3.01 6.19 12.63
N VAL A 15 -2.63 4.90 12.52
CA VAL A 15 -1.24 4.53 12.83
C VAL A 15 -0.34 5.24 11.82
N PRO A 16 0.55 6.16 12.23
CA PRO A 16 1.43 6.85 11.31
C PRO A 16 2.34 5.84 10.59
N VAL A 17 2.55 5.99 9.29
CA VAL A 17 3.40 5.06 8.50
C VAL A 17 4.83 4.95 9.07
N ILE A 18 5.31 5.97 9.76
CA ILE A 18 6.58 5.88 10.50
C ILE A 18 6.57 4.83 11.63
N ARG A 19 5.44 4.62 12.34
CA ARG A 19 5.29 3.54 13.32
C ARG A 19 5.26 2.17 12.66
N VAL A 20 4.67 2.10 11.47
CA VAL A 20 4.61 0.89 10.65
C VAL A 20 6.02 0.44 10.24
N ARG A 21 6.89 1.37 9.82
CA ARG A 21 8.29 1.06 9.43
C ARG A 21 9.16 0.59 10.59
N THR A 22 9.03 1.18 11.78
CA THR A 22 9.74 0.70 12.98
C THR A 22 9.28 -0.71 13.37
N GLU A 23 8.00 -1.00 13.22
CA GLU A 23 7.44 -2.32 13.52
C GLU A 23 7.93 -3.40 12.53
N ILE A 24 8.09 -3.08 11.24
CA ILE A 24 8.67 -4.01 10.24
C ILE A 24 10.02 -4.57 10.69
N GLN A 25 10.91 -3.72 11.20
CA GLN A 25 12.23 -4.17 11.67
C GLN A 25 12.13 -5.09 12.89
N ARG A 26 11.13 -4.88 13.75
CA ARG A 26 10.84 -5.78 14.87
C ARG A 26 10.29 -7.11 14.37
N LEU A 27 9.35 -7.09 13.43
CA LEU A 27 8.73 -8.29 12.86
C LEU A 27 9.73 -9.17 12.12
N ARG A 28 10.68 -8.58 11.37
CA ARG A 28 11.77 -9.33 10.71
C ARG A 28 12.58 -10.21 11.68
N ARG A 29 12.76 -9.75 12.92
CA ARG A 29 13.45 -10.52 13.96
C ARG A 29 12.59 -11.61 14.59
N LEU A 30 11.26 -11.51 14.44
CA LEU A 30 10.29 -12.46 14.98
C LEU A 30 9.86 -13.51 13.97
N ALA A 31 10.05 -13.27 12.67
CA ALA A 31 9.75 -14.23 11.61
C ALA A 31 10.56 -15.52 11.79
N ARG A 32 9.88 -16.65 11.64
CA ARG A 32 10.42 -18.01 11.77
C ARG A 32 10.05 -18.90 10.59
N SER A 33 9.26 -18.39 9.65
CA SER A 33 8.85 -19.09 8.44
C SER A 33 8.96 -18.19 7.21
N ASP A 34 9.03 -18.81 6.04
CA ASP A 34 9.08 -18.10 4.76
C ASP A 34 7.82 -17.27 4.55
N ASP A 35 6.61 -17.81 4.83
CA ASP A 35 5.34 -17.08 4.72
C ASP A 35 5.33 -15.80 5.60
N GLU A 36 5.92 -15.85 6.80
CA GLU A 36 6.03 -14.69 7.68
C GLU A 36 7.01 -13.65 7.13
N GLN A 37 8.18 -14.10 6.68
CA GLN A 37 9.21 -13.23 6.11
C GLN A 37 8.69 -12.58 4.83
N ASP A 38 8.09 -13.35 3.93
CA ASP A 38 7.48 -12.90 2.69
C ASP A 38 6.36 -11.90 2.94
N GLY A 39 5.54 -12.14 3.97
CA GLY A 39 4.48 -11.21 4.35
C GLY A 39 5.03 -9.85 4.78
N ILE A 40 6.12 -9.86 5.56
CA ILE A 40 6.77 -8.65 6.04
C ILE A 40 7.42 -7.88 4.87
N GLU A 41 8.14 -8.58 3.99
CA GLU A 41 8.81 -7.95 2.85
C GLU A 41 7.81 -7.44 1.80
N LEU A 42 6.73 -8.19 1.54
CA LEU A 42 5.66 -7.74 0.68
C LEU A 42 5.00 -6.46 1.23
N PHE A 43 4.68 -6.46 2.53
CA PHE A 43 4.08 -5.30 3.17
C PHE A 43 4.99 -4.07 3.10
N ALA A 44 6.29 -4.24 3.39
CA ALA A 44 7.29 -3.17 3.27
C ALA A 44 7.38 -2.64 1.83
N ALA A 45 7.47 -3.53 0.84
CA ALA A 45 7.61 -3.14 -0.55
C ALA A 45 6.36 -2.44 -1.10
N LEU A 46 5.16 -2.79 -0.63
CA LEU A 46 3.92 -2.09 -1.00
C LEU A 46 3.82 -0.71 -0.35
N CYS A 47 4.35 -0.53 0.87
CA CYS A 47 4.50 0.80 1.46
C CYS A 47 5.48 1.66 0.64
N ASP A 48 6.65 1.13 0.29
CA ASP A 48 7.63 1.85 -0.54
C ASP A 48 7.03 2.23 -1.91
N TYR A 49 6.25 1.33 -2.51
CA TYR A 49 5.51 1.62 -3.74
C TYR A 49 4.53 2.80 -3.57
N LEU A 50 3.79 2.86 -2.45
CA LEU A 50 2.90 3.99 -2.15
C LEU A 50 3.65 5.31 -1.91
N ASP A 51 4.83 5.26 -1.30
CA ASP A 51 5.69 6.44 -1.15
C ASP A 51 6.10 6.98 -2.52
N GLU A 52 6.53 6.10 -3.43
CA GLU A 52 6.90 6.48 -4.78
C GLU A 52 5.73 7.11 -5.55
N LEU A 53 4.50 6.58 -5.41
CA LEU A 53 3.29 7.17 -6.00
C LEU A 53 2.93 8.53 -5.38
N SER A 54 3.19 8.69 -4.10
CA SER A 54 2.89 9.93 -3.36
C SER A 54 3.96 11.01 -3.57
N GLY A 55 5.13 10.63 -4.07
CA GLY A 55 6.25 11.53 -4.33
C GLY A 55 7.07 11.84 -3.05
N PRO A 56 7.83 12.94 -3.01
CA PRO A 56 8.79 13.22 -1.93
C PRO A 56 8.17 13.34 -0.53
N ALA A 57 6.87 13.65 -0.45
CA ALA A 57 6.15 13.72 0.81
C ALA A 57 5.86 12.33 1.40
N GLY A 58 6.00 11.26 0.61
CA GLY A 58 5.67 9.90 1.02
C GLY A 58 4.18 9.69 1.26
N PHE A 59 3.83 8.45 1.56
CA PHE A 59 2.49 8.06 1.98
C PHE A 59 2.41 8.12 3.50
N ASP A 60 2.17 9.31 4.06
CA ASP A 60 2.03 9.49 5.51
C ASP A 60 0.56 9.54 5.97
N ARG A 61 -0.38 9.76 5.04
CA ARG A 61 -1.83 9.75 5.29
C ARG A 61 -2.59 9.07 4.18
N LEU A 62 -3.73 8.48 4.54
CA LEU A 62 -4.71 7.99 3.58
C LEU A 62 -5.32 9.16 2.79
N LEU A 63 -5.49 8.94 1.48
CA LEU A 63 -6.20 9.87 0.61
C LEU A 63 -7.70 9.77 0.84
N SER A 64 -8.37 10.92 0.86
CA SER A 64 -9.84 11.00 0.85
C SER A 64 -10.42 10.41 -0.44
N PRO A 65 -11.71 10.03 -0.50
CA PRO A 65 -12.28 9.43 -1.71
C PRO A 65 -12.08 10.26 -3.00
N PRO A 66 -12.26 11.60 -3.02
CA PRO A 66 -11.98 12.40 -4.22
C PRO A 66 -10.49 12.42 -4.60
N GLU A 67 -9.59 12.41 -3.61
CA GLU A 67 -8.14 12.30 -3.85
C GLU A 67 -7.78 10.91 -4.42
N ARG A 68 -8.48 9.84 -4.02
CA ARG A 68 -8.32 8.50 -4.58
C ARG A 68 -8.80 8.43 -6.03
N GLU A 69 -9.93 9.05 -6.36
CA GLU A 69 -10.41 9.16 -7.74
C GLU A 69 -9.42 9.92 -8.63
N THR A 70 -8.87 11.02 -8.11
CA THR A 70 -7.81 11.77 -8.79
C THR A 70 -6.58 10.90 -9.03
N MET A 71 -6.18 10.10 -8.04
CA MET A 71 -5.09 9.13 -8.18
C MET A 71 -5.40 8.08 -9.27
N ALA A 72 -6.60 7.51 -9.28
CA ALA A 72 -7.00 6.52 -10.28
C ALA A 72 -6.96 7.09 -11.71
N ALA A 73 -7.38 8.34 -11.89
CA ALA A 73 -7.29 9.03 -13.16
C ALA A 73 -5.83 9.25 -13.59
N ALA A 74 -4.95 9.63 -12.65
CA ALA A 74 -3.52 9.80 -12.91
C ALA A 74 -2.84 8.50 -13.32
N ILE A 75 -3.12 7.41 -12.60
CA ILE A 75 -2.62 6.07 -12.91
C ILE A 75 -3.08 5.63 -14.31
N THR A 76 -4.34 5.86 -14.65
CA THR A 76 -4.89 5.53 -15.96
C THR A 76 -4.16 6.29 -17.07
N ARG A 77 -3.96 7.60 -16.91
CA ARG A 77 -3.22 8.43 -17.89
C ARG A 77 -1.77 8.00 -18.03
N ALA A 78 -1.09 7.72 -16.92
CA ALA A 78 0.30 7.28 -16.93
C ALA A 78 0.48 5.99 -17.74
N ARG A 79 -0.43 5.01 -17.58
CA ARG A 79 -0.43 3.77 -18.36
C ARG A 79 -0.59 4.03 -19.86
N VAL A 80 -1.57 4.85 -20.25
CA VAL A 80 -1.80 5.20 -21.67
C VAL A 80 -0.57 5.89 -22.27
N GLN A 81 0.05 6.79 -21.52
CA GLN A 81 1.23 7.52 -21.99
C GLN A 81 2.45 6.62 -22.14
N SER A 82 2.68 5.69 -21.21
CA SER A 82 3.77 4.72 -21.28
C SER A 82 3.57 3.72 -22.41
N ASP A 83 2.35 3.22 -22.61
CA ASP A 83 2.03 2.26 -23.69
C ASP A 83 2.13 2.89 -25.10
N SER A 84 2.15 4.23 -25.21
CA SER A 84 2.29 4.96 -26.48
C SER A 84 3.76 5.16 -26.92
N GLY A 85 4.74 4.70 -26.12
CA GLY A 85 6.16 4.83 -26.42
C GLY A 85 6.66 3.81 -27.47
N PRO A 86 7.86 4.04 -28.05
CA PRO A 86 8.44 3.13 -29.05
C PRO A 86 8.98 1.82 -28.45
N ASP A 87 9.20 1.76 -27.13
CA ASP A 87 9.82 0.62 -26.44
C ASP A 87 8.80 -0.18 -25.61
N PRO A 88 8.89 -1.52 -25.58
CA PRO A 88 8.01 -2.36 -24.79
C PRO A 88 8.17 -2.07 -23.30
N VAL A 89 7.05 -1.72 -22.65
CA VAL A 89 7.00 -1.42 -21.23
C VAL A 89 7.08 -2.72 -20.41
N VAL A 90 8.15 -2.85 -19.61
CA VAL A 90 8.27 -3.97 -18.65
C VAL A 90 7.39 -3.68 -17.44
N ARG A 91 6.33 -4.46 -17.27
CA ARG A 91 5.45 -4.42 -16.08
C ARG A 91 5.97 -5.42 -15.06
N LEU A 92 6.02 -5.01 -13.79
CA LEU A 92 6.45 -5.86 -12.69
C LEU A 92 5.22 -6.42 -11.98
N ASP A 93 5.14 -7.74 -11.90
CA ASP A 93 4.15 -8.46 -11.09
C ASP A 93 4.65 -8.71 -9.66
N GLN A 94 5.97 -8.58 -9.44
CA GLN A 94 6.64 -8.77 -8.16
C GLN A 94 7.39 -7.51 -7.72
N PRO A 95 7.21 -7.03 -6.48
CA PRO A 95 8.03 -5.96 -5.93
C PRO A 95 9.50 -6.38 -5.83
N ILE A 96 10.45 -5.46 -6.09
CA ILE A 96 11.89 -5.76 -6.17
C ILE A 96 12.43 -6.48 -4.91
N ASN A 97 11.88 -6.15 -3.74
CA ASN A 97 12.33 -6.69 -2.46
C ASN A 97 11.42 -7.77 -1.88
N ALA A 98 10.41 -8.24 -2.63
CA ALA A 98 9.48 -9.26 -2.16
C ALA A 98 9.62 -10.54 -2.99
N ALA A 99 9.68 -11.70 -2.33
CA ALA A 99 9.73 -13.00 -3.00
C ALA A 99 8.36 -13.45 -3.56
N VAL A 100 7.32 -12.63 -3.37
CA VAL A 100 5.93 -12.96 -3.71
C VAL A 100 5.36 -11.93 -4.68
N SER A 101 4.66 -12.42 -5.72
CA SER A 101 3.96 -11.56 -6.67
C SER A 101 2.79 -10.82 -6.01
N VAL A 102 2.30 -9.75 -6.63
CA VAL A 102 1.10 -9.01 -6.20
C VAL A 102 -0.11 -9.93 -6.11
N ALA A 103 -0.24 -10.87 -7.05
CA ALA A 103 -1.34 -11.83 -7.09
C ALA A 103 -1.25 -12.86 -5.95
N ASP A 104 -0.08 -13.46 -5.76
CA ASP A 104 0.15 -14.45 -4.70
C ASP A 104 0.09 -13.82 -3.31
N GLY A 105 0.48 -12.55 -3.21
CA GLY A 105 0.47 -11.78 -1.98
C GLY A 105 -0.93 -11.61 -1.37
N ARG A 106 -1.99 -11.55 -2.19
CA ARG A 106 -3.38 -11.60 -1.69
C ARG A 106 -3.71 -12.95 -1.03
N GLY A 107 -3.20 -14.03 -1.61
CA GLY A 107 -3.32 -15.37 -1.04
C GLY A 107 -2.58 -15.47 0.30
N LEU A 108 -1.34 -14.97 0.33
CA LEU A 108 -0.51 -14.92 1.54
C LEU A 108 -1.17 -14.09 2.65
N ALA A 109 -1.65 -12.89 2.35
CA ALA A 109 -2.35 -12.02 3.30
C ALA A 109 -3.54 -12.73 3.95
N ARG A 110 -4.34 -13.45 3.17
CA ARG A 110 -5.46 -14.27 3.68
C ARG A 110 -4.99 -15.42 4.57
N ARG A 111 -3.88 -16.09 4.23
CA ARG A 111 -3.31 -17.14 5.11
C ARG A 111 -2.87 -16.55 6.44
N LEU A 112 -2.05 -15.49 6.40
CA LEU A 112 -1.57 -14.79 7.59
C LEU A 112 -2.71 -14.27 8.48
N SER A 113 -3.79 -13.74 7.88
CA SER A 113 -4.95 -13.23 8.64
C SER A 113 -5.68 -14.30 9.47
N ARG A 114 -5.50 -15.58 9.11
CA ARG A 114 -6.09 -16.74 9.81
C ARG A 114 -5.10 -17.39 10.78
N SER A 115 -3.87 -16.91 10.82
CA SER A 115 -2.86 -17.33 11.79
C SER A 115 -3.15 -16.73 13.17
N GLY A 116 -2.50 -17.27 14.21
CA GLY A 116 -2.50 -16.68 15.55
C GLY A 116 -1.58 -15.48 15.67
N ASP A 117 -1.62 -14.82 16.84
CA ASP A 117 -0.68 -13.77 17.29
C ASP A 117 -0.52 -12.56 16.32
N TRP A 118 0.72 -12.14 16.05
CA TRP A 118 1.04 -10.91 15.31
C TRP A 118 0.83 -11.06 13.80
N GLN A 119 0.89 -12.30 13.31
CA GLN A 119 0.73 -12.66 11.90
C GLN A 119 -0.69 -12.33 11.43
N ALA A 120 -1.70 -12.54 12.28
CA ALA A 120 -3.07 -12.15 11.99
C ALA A 120 -3.18 -10.64 11.73
N GLY A 121 -2.54 -9.82 12.56
CA GLY A 121 -2.47 -8.37 12.40
C GLY A 121 -1.78 -7.93 11.11
N LEU A 122 -0.66 -8.57 10.75
CA LEU A 122 0.01 -8.34 9.48
C LEU A 122 -0.87 -8.72 8.28
N GLY A 123 -1.53 -9.88 8.33
CA GLY A 123 -2.43 -10.34 7.27
C GLY A 123 -3.61 -9.39 7.04
N VAL A 124 -4.25 -8.92 8.11
CA VAL A 124 -5.31 -7.90 8.05
C VAL A 124 -4.79 -6.58 7.47
N SER A 125 -3.60 -6.15 7.88
CA SER A 125 -2.99 -4.92 7.38
C SER A 125 -2.67 -5.00 5.88
N LEU A 126 -2.13 -6.14 5.43
CA LEU A 126 -1.91 -6.41 4.01
C LEU A 126 -3.23 -6.40 3.22
N MET A 127 -4.30 -7.01 3.75
CA MET A 127 -5.61 -6.99 3.09
C MET A 127 -6.14 -5.56 2.95
N ALA A 128 -6.08 -4.75 4.02
CA ALA A 128 -6.49 -3.35 3.97
C ALA A 128 -5.63 -2.53 2.98
N LEU A 129 -4.32 -2.84 2.89
CA LEU A 129 -3.42 -2.22 1.93
C LEU A 129 -3.79 -2.57 0.48
N TYR A 130 -4.13 -3.84 0.21
CA TYR A 130 -4.63 -4.27 -1.10
C TYR A 130 -5.93 -3.58 -1.48
N ASP A 131 -6.89 -3.48 -0.55
CA ASP A 131 -8.15 -2.78 -0.78
C ASP A 131 -7.92 -1.29 -1.07
N TYR A 132 -7.00 -0.66 -0.36
CA TYR A 132 -6.61 0.72 -0.61
C TYR A 132 -5.94 0.89 -1.99
N LEU A 133 -5.03 -0.01 -2.35
CA LEU A 133 -4.38 -0.01 -3.67
C LEU A 133 -5.39 -0.26 -4.80
N ASP A 134 -6.37 -1.13 -4.58
CA ASP A 134 -7.49 -1.33 -5.50
C ASP A 134 -8.24 -0.02 -5.74
N ASP A 135 -8.64 0.68 -4.67
CA ASP A 135 -9.29 1.98 -4.77
C ASP A 135 -8.43 2.99 -5.56
N LEU A 136 -7.12 3.06 -5.29
CA LEU A 136 -6.21 3.94 -6.05
C LEU A 136 -6.12 3.56 -7.52
N HIS A 137 -6.31 2.28 -7.87
CA HIS A 137 -6.27 1.77 -9.24
C HIS A 137 -7.66 1.75 -9.92
N GLY A 138 -8.67 2.38 -9.31
CA GLY A 138 -10.00 2.51 -9.90
C GLY A 138 -11.02 1.46 -9.44
N GLY A 139 -10.77 0.84 -8.28
CA GLY A 139 -11.73 -0.01 -7.56
C GLY A 139 -11.28 -1.45 -7.36
N ARG A 140 -12.19 -2.26 -6.83
CA ARG A 140 -11.94 -3.63 -6.39
C ARG A 140 -11.21 -4.50 -7.43
N ASP A 141 -10.19 -5.22 -6.97
CA ASP A 141 -9.38 -6.16 -7.75
C ASP A 141 -8.65 -5.52 -8.97
N ARG A 142 -8.48 -4.20 -9.00
CA ARG A 142 -7.77 -3.48 -10.07
C ARG A 142 -6.26 -3.42 -9.89
N PHE A 143 -5.76 -3.55 -8.67
CA PHE A 143 -4.33 -3.66 -8.40
C PHE A 143 -3.87 -5.09 -8.59
N THR A 144 -3.43 -5.39 -9.82
CA THR A 144 -2.93 -6.71 -10.24
C THR A 144 -1.47 -6.70 -10.67
N VAL A 145 -0.94 -5.55 -11.05
CA VAL A 145 0.45 -5.35 -11.49
C VAL A 145 0.94 -3.99 -11.00
N LEU A 146 2.23 -3.92 -10.69
CA LEU A 146 2.89 -2.68 -10.30
C LEU A 146 3.04 -1.77 -11.51
N LEU A 147 2.92 -0.46 -11.26
CA LEU A 147 3.41 0.52 -12.22
C LEU A 147 4.93 0.43 -12.33
N ASN A 148 5.46 0.59 -13.53
CA ASN A 148 6.90 0.69 -13.75
C ASN A 148 7.45 2.06 -13.29
N SER A 149 8.78 2.22 -13.25
CA SER A 149 9.42 3.44 -12.75
C SER A 149 9.04 4.73 -13.52
N GLN A 150 8.75 4.64 -14.81
CA GLN A 150 8.27 5.78 -15.59
C GLN A 150 6.83 6.14 -15.23
N GLU A 151 5.93 5.16 -15.19
CA GLU A 151 4.53 5.36 -14.80
C GLU A 151 4.43 5.99 -13.41
N ARG A 152 5.20 5.48 -12.43
CA ARG A 152 5.23 6.03 -11.06
C ARG A 152 5.69 7.48 -11.03
N ARG A 153 6.71 7.84 -11.83
CA ARG A 153 7.16 9.24 -11.96
C ARG A 153 6.09 10.15 -12.57
N LEU A 154 5.35 9.68 -13.56
CA LEU A 154 4.26 10.44 -14.17
C LEU A 154 3.14 10.71 -13.15
N VAL A 155 2.73 9.68 -12.41
CA VAL A 155 1.72 9.81 -11.35
C VAL A 155 2.18 10.78 -10.25
N ALA A 156 3.42 10.64 -9.76
CA ALA A 156 3.97 11.51 -8.73
C ALA A 156 4.11 12.97 -9.21
N ALA A 157 4.44 13.20 -10.48
CA ALA A 157 4.51 14.54 -11.05
C ALA A 157 3.14 15.21 -11.13
N GLU A 158 2.11 14.47 -11.54
CA GLU A 158 0.74 14.97 -11.59
C GLU A 158 0.22 15.36 -10.20
N ARG A 159 0.57 14.59 -9.17
CA ARG A 159 0.26 14.90 -7.78
C ARG A 159 0.87 16.21 -7.27
N ARG A 160 2.03 16.62 -7.79
CA ARG A 160 2.62 17.94 -7.48
C ARG A 160 1.88 19.09 -8.17
N ALA A 161 1.27 18.81 -9.32
CA ALA A 161 0.63 19.83 -10.15
C ALA A 161 -0.82 20.12 -9.72
N VAL A 162 -1.47 19.23 -8.99
CA VAL A 162 -2.79 19.50 -8.38
C VAL A 162 -2.58 20.44 -7.18
N PRO A 163 -3.01 21.71 -7.25
CA PRO A 163 -2.93 22.59 -6.10
C PRO A 163 -3.83 22.02 -5.00
N THR A 164 -3.28 21.88 -3.80
CA THR A 164 -4.05 21.62 -2.58
C THR A 164 -5.07 22.75 -2.50
N ILE A 165 -6.32 22.49 -2.86
CA ILE A 165 -7.40 23.47 -2.70
C ILE A 165 -7.57 23.60 -1.20
N ASP A 166 -6.95 24.63 -0.62
CA ASP A 166 -7.19 25.08 0.73
C ASP A 166 -8.67 25.48 0.81
N ARG A 167 -9.49 24.53 1.27
CA ARG A 167 -10.85 24.83 1.72
C ARG A 167 -10.78 25.07 3.22
N SER A 168 -10.27 26.24 3.59
CA SER A 168 -10.60 26.81 4.89
C SER A 168 -12.01 27.43 4.83
N PRO A 169 -12.82 27.28 5.89
CA PRO A 169 -14.22 27.71 5.94
C PRO A 169 -14.41 29.23 5.89
#